data_AF-A0A7S2P9N2-F1
#
_entry.id   AF-A0A7S2P9N2-F1
#
_cell.length_a   1.000
_cell.length_b   1.000
_cell.length_c   1.000
_cell.angle_alpha   90.00
_cell.angle_beta   90.00
_cell.angle_gamma   90.00
#
_symmetry.space_group_name_H-M   'P 1'
#
loop_
_entity.id
_entity.type
_entity.pdbx_description
1 polymer ?
#
loop_
_entity_poly.entity_id
_entity_poly.type
_entity_poly.pdbx_seq_one_letter_code
_entity_poly.pdbx_strand_id
1 'polypeptide(L)'
;AGPPTLVQLAAASQRPREAPVVRRKLKHVGSAKELKSIRRTCMTEPFEDPDFPPSFNDYVKSWCRPGEIECSDFKPVKPGKEWHLWKEEPSYEDVRQGILGDCWLLSPLAALAEFRDGLFVRALLPEQRGRCREGVYLVRLCLGGVWRDILVDD
;
A
#
# COMPACT_ATOMS: atom_id res chain seq x y z
N ALA A 1 -61.04 12.90 4.19
CA ALA A 1 -59.66 13.19 3.75
C ALA A 1 -58.71 12.57 4.77
N GLY A 2 -58.11 11.43 4.45
CA GLY A 2 -57.12 10.77 5.31
C GLY A 2 -55.72 11.39 5.13
N PRO A 3 -54.80 11.21 6.08
CA PRO A 3 -53.45 11.77 5.98
C PRO A 3 -52.64 11.03 4.90
N PRO A 4 -51.64 11.67 4.28
CA PRO A 4 -50.82 11.03 3.27
C PRO A 4 -49.87 10.03 3.96
N THR A 5 -49.95 8.77 3.54
CA THR A 5 -49.00 7.72 3.91
C THR A 5 -47.65 8.06 3.29
N LEU A 6 -46.66 8.34 4.13
CA LEU A 6 -45.27 8.52 3.74
C LEU A 6 -44.72 7.15 3.31
N VAL A 7 -44.62 6.92 2.00
CA VAL A 7 -43.96 5.74 1.45
C VAL A 7 -42.48 5.87 1.75
N GLN A 8 -42.01 5.23 2.82
CA GLN A 8 -40.58 5.01 3.04
C GLN A 8 -40.08 4.05 1.95
N LEU A 9 -39.48 4.61 0.90
CA LEU A 9 -38.53 3.88 0.07
C LEU A 9 -37.27 3.62 0.91
N ALA A 10 -37.29 2.52 1.66
CA ALA A 10 -36.06 1.92 2.17
C ALA A 10 -35.30 1.39 0.95
N ALA A 11 -34.46 2.23 0.36
CA ALA A 11 -33.40 1.76 -0.50
C ALA A 11 -32.49 0.90 0.38
N ALA A 12 -32.67 -0.41 0.32
CA ALA A 12 -31.69 -1.35 0.79
C ALA A 12 -30.40 -1.05 0.02
N SER A 13 -29.50 -0.29 0.64
CA SER A 13 -28.13 -0.12 0.19
C SER A 13 -27.52 -1.53 0.22
N GLN A 14 -27.60 -2.21 -0.92
CA GLN A 14 -26.87 -3.43 -1.13
C GLN A 14 -25.41 -3.03 -0.96
N ARG A 15 -24.81 -3.44 0.16
CA ARG A 15 -23.36 -3.36 0.35
C ARG A 15 -22.73 -3.85 -0.96
N PRO A 16 -21.83 -3.08 -1.59
CA PRO A 16 -21.13 -3.55 -2.77
C PRO A 16 -20.59 -4.94 -2.47
N ARG A 17 -20.81 -5.90 -3.37
CA ARG A 17 -20.13 -7.20 -3.27
C ARG A 17 -18.65 -6.88 -3.11
N GLU A 18 -18.07 -7.22 -1.96
CA GLU A 18 -16.63 -7.09 -1.75
C GLU A 18 -15.95 -7.72 -2.96
N ALA A 19 -15.07 -6.96 -3.61
CA ALA A 19 -14.32 -7.46 -4.75
C ALA A 19 -13.61 -8.77 -4.34
N PRO A 20 -13.42 -9.73 -5.25
CA PRO A 20 -12.65 -10.91 -4.92
C PRO A 20 -11.27 -10.49 -4.41
N VAL A 21 -10.85 -10.95 -3.25
CA VAL A 21 -9.51 -10.69 -2.72
C VAL A 21 -8.78 -12.01 -2.55
N VAL A 22 -7.54 -12.05 -3.01
CA VAL A 22 -6.67 -13.22 -2.82
C VAL A 22 -5.96 -13.10 -1.49
N ARG A 23 -6.26 -14.03 -0.58
CA ARG A 23 -5.68 -14.08 0.76
C ARG A 23 -4.73 -15.25 0.88
N ARG A 24 -3.49 -14.99 1.27
CA ARG A 24 -2.50 -16.02 1.55
C ARG A 24 -1.49 -15.51 2.56
N LYS A 25 -1.25 -16.32 3.59
CA LYS A 25 -0.20 -16.07 4.59
C LYS A 25 1.16 -15.91 3.92
N LEU A 26 1.84 -14.82 4.22
CA LEU A 26 3.22 -14.61 3.82
C LEU A 26 4.17 -15.27 4.83
N LYS A 27 5.24 -15.87 4.31
CA LYS A 27 6.34 -16.29 5.16
C LYS A 27 7.16 -15.05 5.50
N HIS A 28 7.62 -14.93 6.74
CA HIS A 28 8.51 -13.86 7.21
C HIS A 28 9.76 -13.64 6.31
N VAL A 29 10.13 -14.63 5.50
CA VAL A 29 11.15 -14.53 4.46
C VAL A 29 10.51 -14.82 3.11
N GLY A 30 10.62 -13.87 2.18
CA GLY A 30 10.14 -13.95 0.81
C GLY A 30 11.23 -14.25 -0.21
N SER A 31 10.84 -14.38 -1.49
CA SER A 31 11.77 -14.48 -2.62
C SER A 31 11.13 -13.98 -3.91
N ALA A 32 11.96 -13.64 -4.91
CA ALA A 32 11.48 -13.27 -6.24
C ALA A 32 10.61 -14.36 -6.91
N LYS A 33 10.92 -15.64 -6.66
CA LYS A 33 10.12 -16.78 -7.14
C LYS A 33 8.74 -16.80 -6.49
N GLU A 34 8.67 -16.54 -5.19
CA GLU A 34 7.42 -16.49 -4.45
C GLU A 34 6.57 -15.28 -4.86
N LEU A 35 7.18 -14.09 -4.99
CA LEU A 35 6.51 -12.91 -5.53
C LEU A 35 5.84 -13.20 -6.88
N LYS A 36 6.60 -13.79 -7.82
CA LYS A 36 6.07 -14.16 -9.15
C LYS A 36 4.96 -15.20 -9.06
N SER A 37 5.01 -16.11 -8.08
CA SER A 37 3.95 -17.08 -7.86
C SER A 37 2.67 -16.43 -7.35
N ILE A 38 2.76 -15.52 -6.39
CA ILE A 38 1.61 -14.81 -5.82
C ILE A 38 0.94 -13.96 -6.91
N ARG A 39 1.72 -13.17 -7.65
CA ARG A 39 1.22 -12.34 -8.74
C ARG A 39 0.45 -13.15 -9.80
N ARG A 40 0.95 -14.34 -10.17
CA ARG A 40 0.23 -15.25 -11.08
C ARG A 40 -1.09 -15.75 -10.51
N THR A 41 -1.17 -15.98 -9.21
CA THR A 41 -2.40 -16.41 -8.55
C THR A 41 -3.42 -15.27 -8.46
N CYS A 42 -2.97 -14.04 -8.18
CA CYS A 42 -3.82 -12.87 -8.07
C CYS A 42 -4.44 -12.46 -9.41
N MET A 43 -3.69 -12.59 -10.52
CA MET A 43 -4.07 -12.09 -11.84
C MET A 43 -4.37 -10.57 -11.81
N THR A 44 -5.61 -10.20 -11.52
CA THR A 44 -6.09 -8.81 -11.40
C THR A 44 -6.60 -8.46 -10.01
N GLU A 45 -6.83 -9.47 -9.17
CA GLU A 45 -7.42 -9.27 -7.85
C GLU A 45 -6.36 -8.76 -6.85
N PRO A 46 -6.76 -7.91 -5.89
CA PRO A 46 -5.87 -7.46 -4.84
C PRO A 46 -5.43 -8.61 -3.93
N PHE A 47 -4.21 -8.51 -3.41
CA PHE A 47 -3.63 -9.43 -2.45
C PHE A 47 -3.73 -8.86 -1.03
N GLU A 48 -4.06 -9.71 -0.06
CA GLU A 48 -4.04 -9.37 1.36
C GLU A 48 -3.21 -10.39 2.14
N ASP A 49 -2.32 -9.90 3.01
CA ASP A 49 -1.60 -10.74 3.98
C ASP A 49 -2.39 -10.89 5.29
N PRO A 50 -2.97 -12.06 5.57
CA PRO A 50 -3.71 -12.28 6.81
C PRO A 50 -2.81 -12.35 8.06
N ASP A 51 -1.49 -12.50 7.92
CA ASP A 51 -0.56 -12.54 9.06
C ASP A 51 -0.12 -11.14 9.54
N PHE A 52 -0.39 -10.10 8.74
CA PHE A 52 -0.13 -8.71 9.09
C PHE A 52 -1.35 -7.82 8.84
N PRO A 53 -2.45 -8.01 9.60
CA PRO A 53 -3.69 -7.27 9.36
C PRO A 53 -3.52 -5.77 9.68
N PRO A 54 -4.29 -4.90 9.00
CA PRO A 54 -4.29 -3.46 9.28
C PRO A 54 -4.63 -3.16 10.73
N SER A 55 -3.86 -2.27 11.36
CA SER A 55 -4.09 -1.82 12.73
C SER A 55 -4.82 -0.48 12.77
N PHE A 56 -5.80 -0.32 13.65
CA PHE A 56 -6.61 0.90 13.76
C PHE A 56 -6.38 1.61 15.09
N ASN A 57 -6.51 2.93 15.11
CA ASN A 57 -6.42 3.73 16.34
C ASN A 57 -7.24 5.03 16.24
N ASP A 58 -7.03 5.97 17.16
CA ASP A 58 -7.76 7.24 17.17
C ASP A 58 -7.52 8.08 15.90
N TYR A 59 -6.37 7.90 15.25
CA TYR A 59 -5.98 8.61 14.04
C TYR A 59 -6.21 7.80 12.76
N VAL A 60 -6.04 6.48 12.79
CA VAL A 60 -6.15 5.59 11.61
C VAL A 60 -7.52 4.91 11.59
N LYS A 61 -8.42 5.40 10.72
CA LYS A 61 -9.79 4.89 10.58
C LYS A 61 -9.97 3.89 9.43
N SER A 62 -9.15 4.00 8.40
CA SER A 62 -9.14 3.11 7.25
C SER A 62 -7.74 2.97 6.72
N TRP A 63 -7.43 1.79 6.20
CA TRP A 63 -6.27 1.56 5.34
C TRP A 63 -6.78 1.56 3.91
N CYS A 64 -6.14 2.37 3.07
CA CYS A 64 -6.53 2.58 1.68
C CYS A 64 -5.36 2.15 0.80
N ARG A 65 -5.63 1.35 -0.22
CA ARG A 65 -4.67 1.13 -1.29
C ARG A 65 -4.41 2.45 -2.02
N PRO A 66 -3.30 2.60 -2.77
CA PRO A 66 -3.03 3.83 -3.50
C PRO A 66 -4.22 4.32 -4.35
N GLY A 67 -4.94 3.43 -5.03
CA GLY A 67 -6.11 3.78 -5.85
C GLY A 67 -7.34 4.27 -5.07
N GLU A 68 -7.39 4.03 -3.76
CA GLU A 68 -8.50 4.35 -2.87
C GLU A 68 -8.24 5.63 -2.05
N ILE A 69 -7.07 6.26 -2.21
CA ILE A 69 -6.72 7.49 -1.50
C ILE A 69 -7.44 8.66 -2.17
N GLU A 70 -8.43 9.21 -1.47
CA GLU A 70 -9.24 10.34 -1.94
C GLU A 70 -8.68 11.71 -1.56
N CYS A 71 -7.84 11.79 -0.52
CA CYS A 71 -7.32 13.03 0.04
C CYS A 71 -5.86 12.91 0.49
N SER A 72 -5.07 13.97 0.27
CA SER A 72 -3.66 14.08 0.69
C SER A 72 -3.42 15.52 1.16
N ASP A 73 -2.81 15.71 2.34
CA ASP A 73 -2.57 17.04 2.93
C ASP A 73 -3.82 17.94 2.96
N PHE A 74 -4.96 17.37 3.36
CA PHE A 74 -6.26 18.04 3.39
C PHE A 74 -6.76 18.55 2.02
N LYS A 75 -6.16 18.10 0.93
CA LYS A 75 -6.57 18.43 -0.44
C LYS A 75 -7.09 17.17 -1.16
N PRO A 76 -8.19 17.28 -1.91
CA PRO A 76 -8.70 16.16 -2.69
C PRO A 76 -7.66 15.75 -3.75
N VAL A 77 -7.51 14.44 -3.92
CA VAL A 77 -6.70 13.87 -4.99
C VAL A 77 -7.42 14.10 -6.32
N LYS A 78 -6.66 14.51 -7.35
CA LYS A 78 -7.23 14.73 -8.70
C LYS A 78 -7.82 13.42 -9.24
N PRO A 79 -9.03 13.45 -9.85
CA PRO A 79 -9.57 12.29 -10.54
C PRO A 79 -8.60 11.76 -11.59
N GLY A 80 -8.45 10.43 -11.67
CA GLY A 80 -7.53 9.79 -12.61
C GLY A 80 -6.05 9.96 -12.29
N LYS A 81 -5.69 10.33 -11.05
CA LYS A 81 -4.28 10.37 -10.63
C LYS A 81 -3.64 9.00 -10.82
N GLU A 82 -2.59 8.97 -11.63
CA GLU A 82 -1.77 7.78 -11.80
C GLU A 82 -0.77 7.66 -10.65
N TRP A 83 -0.79 6.50 -9.99
CA TRP A 83 0.10 6.19 -8.88
C TRP A 83 1.33 5.44 -9.39
N HIS A 84 2.50 5.90 -8.96
CA HIS A 84 3.78 5.37 -9.39
C HIS A 84 4.53 4.87 -8.16
N LEU A 85 5.27 3.77 -8.32
CA LEU A 85 6.27 3.39 -7.33
C LEU A 85 7.51 4.30 -7.43
N TRP A 86 7.92 4.59 -8.67
CA TRP A 86 9.01 5.51 -9.00
C TRP A 86 8.50 6.44 -10.10
N LYS A 87 8.39 7.74 -9.81
CA LYS A 87 8.08 8.74 -10.82
C LYS A 87 9.37 9.22 -11.51
N GLU A 88 10.39 9.48 -10.70
CA GLU A 88 11.73 9.93 -11.09
C GLU A 88 12.77 9.14 -10.24
N GLU A 89 14.03 9.56 -10.24
CA GLU A 89 15.01 9.11 -9.25
C GLU A 89 14.54 9.42 -7.82
N PRO A 90 14.72 8.51 -6.84
CA PRO A 90 14.36 8.79 -5.45
C PRO A 90 15.08 10.05 -4.96
N SER A 91 14.33 10.95 -4.31
CA SER A 91 14.87 12.16 -3.69
C SER A 91 14.41 12.32 -2.25
N TYR A 92 15.10 13.13 -1.46
CA TYR A 92 14.65 13.51 -0.12
C TYR A 92 13.24 14.14 -0.13
N GLU A 93 12.84 14.78 -1.22
CA GLU A 93 11.51 15.40 -1.39
C GLU A 93 10.36 14.38 -1.40
N ASP A 94 10.66 13.12 -1.74
CA ASP A 94 9.69 12.01 -1.69
C ASP A 94 9.37 11.56 -0.25
N VAL A 95 10.18 11.98 0.73
CA VAL A 95 10.04 11.57 2.13
C VAL A 95 9.43 12.72 2.95
N ARG A 96 8.15 12.58 3.29
CA ARG A 96 7.42 13.57 4.10
C ARG A 96 6.93 12.93 5.39
N GLN A 97 7.37 13.48 6.52
CA GLN A 97 6.99 12.97 7.83
C GLN A 97 5.50 13.21 8.12
N GLY A 98 4.82 12.15 8.56
CA GLY A 98 3.46 12.20 9.06
C GLY A 98 3.39 12.36 10.58
N ILE A 99 2.30 11.88 11.19
CA ILE A 99 2.05 12.03 12.63
C ILE A 99 2.72 10.95 13.50
N LEU A 100 3.35 9.92 12.91
CA LEU A 100 3.74 8.68 13.59
C LEU A 100 5.03 8.78 14.43
N GLY A 101 5.73 9.93 14.44
CA GLY A 101 6.94 10.11 15.23
C GLY A 101 8.11 9.20 14.82
N ASP A 102 8.11 8.71 13.59
CA ASP A 102 9.03 7.75 12.99
C ASP A 102 10.20 8.43 12.23
N CYS A 103 10.55 9.66 12.60
CA CYS A 103 11.63 10.42 11.96
C CYS A 103 12.97 9.66 11.98
N TRP A 104 13.22 8.86 13.01
CA TRP A 104 14.42 8.01 13.11
C TRP A 104 14.52 6.98 11.97
N LEU A 105 13.39 6.60 11.35
CA LEU A 105 13.33 5.73 10.17
C LEU A 105 13.34 6.54 8.87
N LEU A 106 12.61 7.67 8.83
CA LEU A 106 12.47 8.48 7.62
C LEU A 106 13.74 9.27 7.26
N SER A 107 14.43 9.83 8.25
CA SER A 107 15.66 10.61 8.04
C SER A 107 16.77 9.82 7.31
N PRO A 108 17.12 8.58 7.71
CA PRO A 108 18.12 7.81 6.95
C PRO A 108 17.63 7.41 5.56
N LEU A 109 16.33 7.18 5.34
CA LEU A 109 15.79 6.93 3.99
C LEU A 109 15.93 8.14 3.07
N ALA A 110 15.63 9.34 3.57
CA ALA A 110 15.85 10.59 2.83
C ALA A 110 17.33 10.80 2.49
N ALA A 111 18.23 10.53 3.43
CA ALA A 111 19.68 10.59 3.17
C ALA A 111 20.15 9.56 2.13
N LEU A 112 19.59 8.34 2.16
CA LEU A 112 19.87 7.30 1.16
C LEU A 112 19.30 7.62 -0.22
N ALA A 113 18.20 8.39 -0.29
CA ALA A 113 17.62 8.83 -1.56
C ALA A 113 18.58 9.77 -2.31
N GLU A 114 19.20 10.72 -1.60
CA GLU A 114 20.19 11.64 -2.19
C GLU A 114 21.55 10.99 -2.46
N PHE A 115 21.84 9.86 -1.83
CA PHE A 115 23.13 9.20 -1.98
C PHE A 115 23.15 8.27 -3.21
N ARG A 116 24.10 8.52 -4.12
CA ARG A 116 24.31 7.69 -5.32
C ARG A 116 23.02 7.55 -6.14
N ASP A 117 22.34 8.67 -6.38
CA ASP A 117 21.13 8.77 -7.21
C ASP A 117 20.02 7.79 -6.77
N GLY A 118 19.84 7.65 -5.46
CA GLY A 118 18.82 6.79 -4.86
C GLY A 118 19.02 5.29 -5.10
N LEU A 119 20.20 4.85 -5.57
CA LEU A 119 20.48 3.45 -5.90
C LEU A 119 20.16 2.51 -4.73
N PHE A 120 20.51 2.91 -3.51
CA PHE A 120 20.27 2.09 -2.33
C PHE A 120 18.80 2.01 -1.95
N VAL A 121 18.03 3.09 -2.13
CA VAL A 121 16.57 3.09 -1.93
C VAL A 121 15.91 2.14 -2.94
N ARG A 122 16.33 2.17 -4.21
CA ARG A 122 15.85 1.22 -5.23
C ARG A 122 16.20 -0.23 -4.86
N ALA A 123 17.38 -0.47 -4.28
CA ALA A 123 17.80 -1.80 -3.85
C ALA A 123 16.98 -2.37 -2.68
N LEU A 124 16.27 -1.53 -1.91
CA LEU A 124 15.32 -1.97 -0.88
C LEU A 124 14.04 -2.57 -1.47
N LEU A 125 13.75 -2.35 -2.74
CA LEU A 125 12.56 -2.86 -3.43
C LEU A 125 12.97 -3.69 -4.66
N PRO A 126 13.64 -4.85 -4.45
CA PRO A 126 14.08 -5.71 -5.54
C PRO A 126 12.90 -6.28 -6.34
N GLU A 127 13.06 -6.45 -7.65
CA GLU A 127 12.04 -6.96 -8.59
C GLU A 127 10.90 -5.97 -8.95
N GLN A 128 10.82 -4.79 -8.33
CA GLN A 128 9.81 -3.79 -8.68
C GLN A 128 10.34 -2.71 -9.63
N ARG A 129 9.74 -2.64 -10.83
CA ARG A 129 9.98 -1.56 -11.81
C ARG A 129 8.90 -0.47 -11.80
N GLY A 130 7.78 -0.72 -11.14
CA GLY A 130 6.61 0.16 -11.09
C GLY A 130 5.58 -0.37 -10.10
N ARG A 131 4.41 0.28 -10.05
CA ARG A 131 3.31 -0.11 -9.15
C ARG A 131 2.84 -1.54 -9.45
N CYS A 132 2.68 -2.35 -8.42
CA CYS A 132 2.06 -3.67 -8.55
C CYS A 132 0.53 -3.50 -8.54
N ARG A 133 -0.21 -4.11 -9.47
CA ARG A 133 -1.68 -3.99 -9.49
C ARG A 133 -2.34 -4.85 -8.42
N GLU A 134 -1.72 -6.00 -8.18
CA GLU A 134 -2.10 -7.01 -7.21
C GLU A 134 -1.76 -6.58 -5.78
N GLY A 135 -1.00 -5.50 -5.59
CA GLY A 135 -0.72 -4.94 -4.27
C GLY A 135 0.24 -5.76 -3.41
N VAL A 136 1.18 -6.51 -4.01
CA VAL A 136 2.20 -7.29 -3.28
C VAL A 136 3.61 -6.88 -3.71
N TYR A 137 4.49 -6.65 -2.74
CA TYR A 137 5.82 -6.10 -2.92
C TYR A 137 6.87 -6.93 -2.20
N LEU A 138 8.06 -7.05 -2.79
CA LEU A 138 9.23 -7.64 -2.15
C LEU A 138 10.13 -6.52 -1.65
N VAL A 139 10.33 -6.45 -0.33
CA VAL A 139 11.17 -5.49 0.37
C VAL A 139 12.41 -6.18 0.90
N ARG A 140 13.57 -5.57 0.73
CA ARG A 140 14.86 -6.05 1.23
C ARG A 140 15.30 -5.23 2.42
N LEU A 141 15.40 -5.84 3.60
CA LEU A 141 15.86 -5.21 4.83
C LEU A 141 17.10 -5.89 5.37
N CYS A 142 18.00 -5.12 6.00
CA CYS A 142 19.14 -5.66 6.74
C CYS A 142 18.75 -5.86 8.21
N LEU A 143 18.52 -7.10 8.61
CA LEU A 143 18.07 -7.46 9.96
C LEU A 143 19.19 -8.21 10.69
N GLY A 144 19.72 -7.60 11.75
CA GLY A 144 20.84 -8.18 12.51
C GLY A 144 22.10 -8.39 11.68
N GLY A 145 22.37 -7.50 10.72
CA GLY A 145 23.51 -7.60 9.79
C GLY A 145 23.29 -8.56 8.62
N VAL A 146 22.10 -9.17 8.49
CA VAL A 146 21.77 -10.11 7.42
C VAL A 146 20.69 -9.51 6.52
N TRP A 147 20.98 -9.44 5.22
CA TRP A 147 19.99 -9.05 4.22
C TRP A 147 18.91 -10.12 4.10
N ARG A 148 17.65 -9.71 4.22
CA ARG A 148 16.47 -10.57 4.08
C ARG A 148 15.47 -9.92 3.14
N ASP A 149 14.92 -10.74 2.26
CA ASP A 149 13.79 -10.35 1.42
C ASP A 149 12.50 -10.72 2.16
N ILE A 150 11.54 -9.81 2.19
CA ILE A 150 10.29 -9.88 2.94
C ILE A 150 9.16 -9.49 1.98
N LEU A 151 8.10 -10.27 1.94
CA LEU A 151 6.90 -9.93 1.18
C LEU A 151 5.96 -9.10 2.06
N VAL A 152 5.33 -8.08 1.48
CA VAL A 152 4.32 -7.24 2.13
C VAL A 152 3.23 -6.88 1.12
N ASP A 153 2.01 -6.65 1.59
CA ASP A 153 0.94 -6.04 0.81
C ASP A 153 0.90 -4.50 0.95
N ASP A 154 0.17 -3.82 0.06
CA ASP A 154 -0.06 -2.36 0.07
C ASP A 154 -1.44 -1.91 0.58
#